data_AF-A0A087EMS6-F1
#
_entry.id   AF-A0A087EMS6-F1
#
_cell.length_a   1.000
_cell.length_b   1.000
_cell.length_c   1.000
_cell.angle_alpha   90.00
_cell.angle_beta   90.00
_cell.angle_gamma   90.00
#
_symmetry.space_group_name_H-M   'P 1'
#
loop_
_entity.id
_entity.type
_entity.pdbx_description
1 polymer ?
#
loop_
_entity_poly.entity_id
_entity_poly.type
_entity_poly.pdbx_seq_one_letter_code
_entity_poly.pdbx_strand_id
1 'polypeptide(L)'
;MHKIGSDSLQMFKERIEKRYYYFCIFLFDVLVGFYGLFHLNYLDDPQFTLVHHHKEKLDFLGGMTDDLWFNTLLIAVGIILLLGILSNKRKLSNVAYVISIFMVVLVCTAFSIRGVFETHYNIEWAISFVLILMAIHGPREDGGKR
;
A
#
# COMPACT_ATOMS: atom_id res chain seq x y z
N MET A 1 -1.17 -34.90 -21.72
CA MET A 1 -0.32 -34.25 -20.70
C MET A 1 -0.57 -32.73 -20.59
N HIS A 2 -1.81 -32.23 -20.73
CA HIS A 2 -2.12 -30.79 -20.80
C HIS A 2 -3.07 -30.27 -19.69
N LYS A 3 -3.37 -31.08 -18.66
CA LYS A 3 -4.34 -30.75 -17.59
C LYS A 3 -3.73 -30.05 -16.37
N ILE A 4 -2.45 -30.31 -16.08
CA ILE A 4 -1.81 -29.86 -14.83
C ILE A 4 -1.68 -28.32 -14.76
N GLY A 5 -1.52 -27.64 -15.91
CA GLY A 5 -1.47 -26.17 -15.97
C GLY A 5 -2.84 -25.47 -15.89
N SER A 6 -3.92 -26.15 -16.27
CA SER A 6 -5.29 -25.62 -16.19
C SER A 6 -5.75 -25.57 -14.72
N ASP A 7 -5.49 -26.63 -13.98
CA ASP A 7 -5.97 -26.79 -12.60
C ASP A 7 -5.25 -25.83 -11.64
N SER A 8 -3.95 -25.59 -11.85
CA SER A 8 -3.17 -24.65 -11.04
C SER A 8 -3.59 -23.20 -11.27
N LEU A 9 -3.87 -22.83 -12.52
CA LEU A 9 -4.36 -21.49 -12.88
C LEU A 9 -5.77 -21.24 -12.34
N GLN A 10 -6.63 -22.26 -12.37
CA GLN A 10 -7.98 -22.17 -11.82
C GLN A 10 -7.95 -22.01 -10.29
N MET A 11 -7.14 -22.80 -9.59
CA MET A 11 -6.94 -22.63 -8.14
C MET A 11 -6.35 -21.26 -7.78
N PHE A 12 -5.45 -20.74 -8.59
CA PHE A 12 -4.88 -19.40 -8.39
C PHE A 12 -5.96 -18.32 -8.48
N LYS A 13 -6.79 -18.35 -9.53
CA LYS A 13 -7.92 -17.43 -9.70
C LYS A 13 -8.89 -17.51 -8.54
N GLU A 14 -9.29 -18.72 -8.13
CA GLU A 14 -10.21 -18.91 -6.99
C GLU A 14 -9.65 -18.34 -5.68
N ARG A 15 -8.32 -18.46 -5.44
CA ARG A 15 -7.67 -17.91 -4.24
C ARG A 15 -7.67 -16.39 -4.25
N ILE A 16 -7.45 -15.77 -5.41
CA ILE A 16 -7.52 -14.32 -5.57
C ILE A 16 -8.96 -13.83 -5.43
N GLU A 17 -9.92 -14.45 -6.11
CA GLU A 17 -11.33 -14.05 -6.05
C GLU A 17 -11.88 -14.10 -4.62
N LYS A 18 -11.56 -15.16 -3.87
CA LYS A 18 -11.94 -15.28 -2.45
C LYS A 18 -11.33 -14.22 -1.54
N ARG A 19 -10.20 -13.60 -1.93
CA ARG A 19 -9.49 -12.59 -1.14
C ARG A 19 -9.17 -11.35 -1.98
N TYR A 20 -10.13 -10.94 -2.81
CA TYR A 20 -9.92 -9.89 -3.80
C TYR A 20 -9.40 -8.59 -3.18
N TYR A 21 -9.98 -8.16 -2.05
CA TYR A 21 -9.53 -6.97 -1.32
C TYR A 21 -8.07 -7.07 -0.85
N TYR A 22 -7.65 -8.22 -0.32
CA TYR A 22 -6.26 -8.44 0.10
C TYR A 22 -5.32 -8.39 -1.11
N PHE A 23 -5.75 -8.90 -2.26
CA PHE A 23 -4.99 -8.85 -3.49
C PHE A 23 -4.84 -7.41 -4.03
N CYS A 24 -5.91 -6.61 -3.98
CA CYS A 24 -5.84 -5.19 -4.34
C CYS A 24 -4.87 -4.41 -3.45
N ILE A 25 -4.88 -4.66 -2.14
CA ILE A 25 -3.94 -4.04 -1.21
C ILE A 25 -2.50 -4.48 -1.49
N PHE A 26 -2.27 -5.76 -1.80
CA PHE A 26 -0.96 -6.22 -2.27
C PHE A 26 -0.46 -5.42 -3.48
N LEU A 27 -1.30 -5.26 -4.50
CA LEU A 27 -0.94 -4.51 -5.70
C LEU A 27 -0.61 -3.06 -5.35
N PHE A 28 -1.41 -2.46 -4.48
CA PHE A 28 -1.18 -1.10 -4.01
C PHE A 28 0.18 -0.96 -3.32
N ASP A 29 0.48 -1.79 -2.33
CA ASP A 29 1.75 -1.75 -1.58
C ASP A 29 2.96 -1.86 -2.50
N VAL A 30 2.91 -2.79 -3.46
CA VAL A 30 4.01 -3.01 -4.38
C VAL A 30 4.15 -1.85 -5.36
N LEU A 31 3.07 -1.36 -5.95
CA LEU A 31 3.12 -0.26 -6.91
C LEU A 31 3.58 1.04 -6.24
N VAL A 32 3.05 1.37 -5.06
CA VAL A 32 3.44 2.57 -4.31
C VAL A 32 4.85 2.46 -3.79
N GLY A 33 5.23 1.30 -3.25
CA GLY A 33 6.60 1.09 -2.80
C GLY A 33 7.61 1.21 -3.94
N PHE A 34 7.33 0.65 -5.12
CA PHE A 34 8.20 0.85 -6.29
C PHE A 34 8.19 2.31 -6.76
N TYR A 35 7.03 2.97 -6.78
CA TYR A 35 6.96 4.39 -7.11
C TYR A 35 7.86 5.23 -6.20
N GLY A 36 7.79 5.01 -4.88
CA GLY A 36 8.67 5.67 -3.91
C GLY A 36 10.15 5.36 -4.13
N LEU A 37 10.51 4.10 -4.44
CA LEU A 37 11.90 3.75 -4.78
C LEU A 37 12.45 4.48 -6.02
N PHE A 38 11.61 4.76 -7.02
CA PHE A 38 12.01 5.53 -8.21
C PHE A 38 12.03 7.04 -8.00
N HIS A 39 11.44 7.52 -6.90
CA HIS A 39 11.32 8.94 -6.56
C HIS A 39 11.96 9.27 -5.20
N LEU A 40 12.95 8.47 -4.78
CA LEU A 40 13.69 8.72 -3.53
C LEU A 40 14.33 10.11 -3.53
N ASN A 41 14.23 10.82 -2.41
CA ASN A 41 14.74 12.18 -2.22
C ASN A 41 14.12 13.21 -3.17
N TYR A 42 12.98 12.90 -3.80
CA TYR A 42 12.26 13.86 -4.63
C TYR A 42 11.87 15.11 -3.83
N LEU A 43 11.75 14.97 -2.53
CA LEU A 43 11.40 16.02 -1.58
C LEU A 43 12.58 16.92 -1.21
N ASP A 44 13.80 16.43 -1.38
CA ASP A 44 15.03 17.19 -1.18
C ASP A 44 15.39 18.02 -2.42
N ASP A 45 14.71 17.80 -3.56
CA ASP A 45 14.98 18.54 -4.79
C ASP A 45 14.33 19.95 -4.73
N PRO A 46 15.15 21.01 -4.68
CA PRO A 46 14.66 22.39 -4.56
C PRO A 46 13.92 22.88 -5.82
N GLN A 47 13.94 22.13 -6.93
CA GLN A 47 13.15 22.45 -8.13
C GLN A 47 11.67 22.14 -7.96
N PHE A 48 11.31 21.23 -7.04
CA PHE A 48 9.93 20.76 -6.86
C PHE A 48 9.30 21.22 -5.54
N THR A 49 10.10 21.55 -4.51
CA THR A 49 9.62 22.09 -3.22
C THR A 49 9.81 23.60 -3.13
N LEU A 50 8.72 24.36 -3.38
CA LEU A 50 8.76 25.81 -3.51
C LEU A 50 8.85 26.61 -2.18
N VAL A 51 8.80 25.99 -1.00
CA VAL A 51 8.72 26.75 0.26
C VAL A 51 9.62 26.20 1.37
N HIS A 52 10.77 26.84 1.51
CA HIS A 52 11.77 26.67 2.56
C HIS A 52 11.33 27.11 3.97
N HIS A 53 10.04 27.11 4.34
CA HIS A 53 9.59 27.84 5.54
C HIS A 53 8.89 27.07 6.65
N HIS A 54 8.50 25.80 6.51
CA HIS A 54 7.82 25.06 7.59
C HIS A 54 8.50 23.72 7.96
N LYS A 55 9.83 23.66 7.82
CA LYS A 55 10.67 22.69 8.55
C LYS A 55 10.40 22.94 10.04
N GLU A 56 9.77 22.04 10.78
CA GLU A 56 10.49 21.39 11.89
C GLU A 56 9.67 20.34 12.65
N LYS A 57 8.35 20.16 12.38
CA LYS A 57 7.52 19.25 13.21
C LYS A 57 6.72 18.18 12.47
N LEU A 58 6.42 18.36 11.19
CA LEU A 58 5.64 17.38 10.40
C LEU A 58 6.46 16.72 9.27
N ASP A 59 7.69 17.18 9.05
CA ASP A 59 8.60 16.70 8.01
C ASP A 59 9.10 15.26 8.27
N PHE A 60 9.01 14.79 9.53
CA PHE A 60 9.42 13.44 9.90
C PHE A 60 8.63 12.36 9.16
N LEU A 61 7.31 12.50 9.04
CA LEU A 61 6.49 11.53 8.30
C LEU A 61 6.79 11.57 6.80
N GLY A 62 6.98 12.78 6.25
CA GLY A 62 7.33 12.97 4.84
C GLY A 62 8.67 12.33 4.49
N GLY A 63 9.71 12.57 5.30
CA GLY A 63 11.02 11.95 5.15
C GLY A 63 10.99 10.43 5.37
N MET A 64 10.24 9.97 6.37
CA MET A 64 10.06 8.53 6.61
C MET A 64 9.44 7.81 5.41
N THR A 65 8.42 8.39 4.78
CA THR A 65 7.75 7.76 3.62
C THR A 65 8.57 7.82 2.34
N ASP A 66 9.54 8.73 2.27
CA ASP A 66 10.47 8.87 1.14
C ASP A 66 11.77 8.08 1.35
N ASP A 67 11.94 7.46 2.51
CA ASP A 67 13.11 6.65 2.80
C ASP A 67 13.09 5.31 2.05
N LEU A 68 14.29 4.86 1.67
CA LEU A 68 14.53 3.56 1.07
C LEU A 68 13.98 2.41 1.92
N TRP A 69 14.17 2.47 3.23
CA TRP A 69 13.79 1.39 4.14
C TRP A 69 12.27 1.23 4.23
N PHE A 70 11.54 2.35 4.23
CA PHE A 70 10.08 2.33 4.34
C PHE A 70 9.45 1.78 3.06
N ASN A 71 9.91 2.23 1.90
CA ASN A 71 9.44 1.74 0.61
C ASN A 71 9.78 0.25 0.41
N THR A 72 10.97 -0.18 0.83
CA THR A 72 11.34 -1.60 0.81
C THR A 72 10.44 -2.44 1.73
N LEU A 73 10.13 -1.93 2.93
CA LEU A 73 9.25 -2.60 3.87
C LEU A 73 7.82 -2.71 3.33
N LEU A 74 7.31 -1.65 2.68
CA LEU A 74 5.98 -1.66 2.06
C LEU A 74 5.88 -2.74 0.98
N ILE A 75 6.87 -2.84 0.08
CA ILE A 75 6.95 -3.91 -0.92
C ILE A 75 7.01 -5.29 -0.25
N ALA A 76 7.84 -5.45 0.78
CA ALA A 76 7.99 -6.71 1.49
C ALA A 76 6.68 -7.17 2.13
N VAL A 77 5.94 -6.27 2.77
CA VAL A 77 4.62 -6.55 3.37
C VAL A 77 3.62 -6.97 2.27
N GLY A 78 3.60 -6.26 1.14
CA GLY A 78 2.79 -6.65 -0.02
C GLY A 78 3.12 -8.08 -0.51
N ILE A 79 4.39 -8.42 -0.65
CA ILE A 79 4.80 -9.78 -1.06
C ILE A 79 4.37 -10.83 -0.03
N ILE A 80 4.51 -10.56 1.27
CA ILE A 80 4.06 -11.46 2.33
C ILE A 80 2.53 -11.65 2.26
N LEU A 81 1.79 -10.58 1.98
CA LEU A 81 0.33 -10.62 1.79
C LEU A 81 -0.05 -11.53 0.61
N LEU A 82 0.63 -11.39 -0.54
CA LEU A 82 0.46 -12.26 -1.69
C LEU A 82 0.75 -13.72 -1.33
N LEU A 83 1.88 -14.01 -0.66
CA LEU A 83 2.21 -15.36 -0.21
C LEU A 83 1.14 -15.95 0.71
N GLY A 84 0.52 -15.14 1.56
CA GLY A 84 -0.61 -15.53 2.40
C GLY A 84 -1.86 -15.91 1.59
N ILE A 85 -2.18 -15.13 0.55
CA ILE A 85 -3.30 -15.39 -0.36
C ILE A 85 -3.04 -16.68 -1.14
N LEU A 86 -1.85 -16.80 -1.75
CA LEU A 86 -1.47 -17.96 -2.55
C LEU A 86 -1.38 -19.22 -1.71
N SER A 87 -0.93 -19.16 -0.45
CA SER A 87 -0.89 -20.32 0.45
C SER A 87 -2.24 -20.61 1.11
N ASN A 88 -3.28 -19.82 0.84
CA ASN A 88 -4.58 -19.84 1.53
C ASN A 88 -4.45 -19.76 3.07
N LYS A 89 -3.36 -19.18 3.60
CA LYS A 89 -3.12 -19.05 5.05
C LYS A 89 -3.82 -17.79 5.56
N ARG A 90 -4.99 -17.94 6.18
CA ARG A 90 -5.81 -16.80 6.66
C ARG A 90 -5.08 -15.92 7.67
N LYS A 91 -4.48 -16.53 8.70
CA LYS A 91 -3.74 -15.80 9.73
C LYS A 91 -2.63 -14.93 9.15
N LEU A 92 -1.88 -15.45 8.18
CA LEU A 92 -0.79 -14.71 7.53
C LEU A 92 -1.33 -13.52 6.73
N SER A 93 -2.36 -13.74 5.90
CA SER A 93 -2.98 -12.65 5.13
C SER A 93 -3.59 -11.58 6.04
N ASN A 94 -4.22 -11.94 7.15
CA ASN A 94 -4.84 -10.98 8.05
C ASN A 94 -3.79 -10.11 8.75
N VAL A 95 -2.71 -10.73 9.26
CA VAL A 95 -1.62 -9.97 9.89
C VAL A 95 -0.95 -9.05 8.88
N ALA A 96 -0.61 -9.57 7.70
CA ALA A 96 0.01 -8.77 6.63
C ALA A 96 -0.91 -7.63 6.15
N TYR A 97 -2.21 -7.89 6.05
CA TYR A 97 -3.21 -6.87 5.71
C TYR A 97 -3.26 -5.75 6.74
N VAL A 98 -3.31 -6.07 8.05
CA VAL A 98 -3.35 -5.04 9.10
C VAL A 98 -2.09 -4.18 9.08
N ILE A 99 -0.92 -4.80 8.91
CA ILE A 99 0.35 -4.07 8.79
C ILE A 99 0.34 -3.18 7.55
N SER A 100 -0.08 -3.72 6.40
CA SER A 100 -0.20 -2.98 5.15
C SER A 100 -1.11 -1.76 5.33
N ILE A 101 -2.33 -1.95 5.85
CA ILE A 101 -3.27 -0.85 6.11
C ILE A 101 -2.63 0.24 6.98
N PHE A 102 -1.92 -0.14 8.04
CA PHE A 102 -1.23 0.83 8.88
C PHE A 102 -0.18 1.64 8.08
N MET A 103 0.61 0.98 7.24
CA MET A 103 1.59 1.65 6.37
C MET A 103 0.91 2.54 5.31
N VAL A 104 -0.19 2.08 4.70
CA VAL A 104 -0.99 2.88 3.76
C VAL A 104 -1.51 4.14 4.43
N VAL A 105 -2.01 4.05 5.66
CA VAL A 105 -2.46 5.22 6.43
C VAL A 105 -1.30 6.19 6.69
N LEU A 106 -0.10 5.69 7.00
CA LEU A 106 1.08 6.55 7.17
C LEU A 106 1.45 7.28 5.88
N VAL A 107 1.49 6.58 4.74
CA VAL A 107 1.73 7.16 3.42
C VAL A 107 0.69 8.22 3.11
N CYS A 108 -0.60 7.86 3.20
CA CYS A 108 -1.70 8.76 2.91
C CYS A 108 -1.68 9.99 3.82
N THR A 109 -1.31 9.82 5.10
CA THR A 109 -1.19 10.93 6.04
C THR A 109 -0.04 11.86 5.66
N ALA A 110 1.13 11.32 5.28
CA ALA A 110 2.28 12.12 4.86
C ALA A 110 1.98 12.92 3.58
N PHE A 111 1.37 12.29 2.57
CA PHE A 111 0.97 12.94 1.32
C PHE A 111 -0.18 13.94 1.51
N SER A 112 -1.14 13.61 2.39
CA SER A 112 -2.15 14.56 2.81
C SER A 112 -1.45 15.77 3.42
N ILE A 113 -0.77 15.66 4.55
CA ILE A 113 -0.10 16.81 5.19
C ILE A 113 0.62 17.71 4.18
N ARG A 114 1.37 17.15 3.21
CA ARG A 114 2.01 17.92 2.12
C ARG A 114 1.08 18.74 1.25
N GLY A 115 0.10 18.17 0.55
CA GLY A 115 -0.63 18.98 -0.43
C GLY A 115 -1.65 19.97 0.19
N VAL A 116 -1.76 20.07 1.52
CA VAL A 116 -2.42 21.19 2.22
C VAL A 116 -1.52 22.41 2.12
N PHE A 117 -0.21 22.19 2.14
CA PHE A 117 0.81 23.21 2.01
C PHE A 117 1.26 23.42 0.56
N GLU A 118 1.13 22.39 -0.30
CA GLU A 118 1.57 22.42 -1.70
C GLU A 118 0.40 22.15 -2.67
N THR A 119 -0.22 23.22 -3.18
CA THR A 119 -1.42 23.18 -4.04
C THR A 119 -1.26 22.49 -5.39
N HIS A 120 -0.03 22.12 -5.77
CA HIS A 120 0.27 21.43 -7.02
C HIS A 120 -0.07 19.92 -6.95
N TYR A 121 -0.21 19.34 -5.74
CA TYR A 121 -0.42 17.91 -5.51
C TYR A 121 -1.89 17.51 -5.25
N ASN A 122 -2.84 18.18 -5.90
CA ASN A 122 -4.28 18.02 -5.65
C ASN A 122 -4.86 16.61 -5.89
N ILE A 123 -4.26 15.79 -6.75
CA ILE A 123 -4.76 14.44 -7.07
C ILE A 123 -4.32 13.40 -6.01
N GLU A 124 -3.12 13.57 -5.44
CA GLU A 124 -2.56 12.66 -4.44
C GLU A 124 -3.40 12.65 -3.16
N TRP A 125 -4.01 13.78 -2.83
CA TRP A 125 -5.01 13.92 -1.76
C TRP A 125 -6.26 13.07 -1.97
N ALA A 126 -6.88 13.17 -3.14
CA ALA A 126 -8.10 12.45 -3.45
C ALA A 126 -7.84 10.94 -3.46
N ILE A 127 -6.68 10.52 -3.99
CA ILE A 127 -6.26 9.13 -4.01
C ILE A 127 -6.00 8.63 -2.59
N SER A 128 -5.27 9.39 -1.77
CA SER A 128 -4.99 9.06 -0.37
C SER A 128 -6.27 8.90 0.47
N PHE A 129 -7.25 9.78 0.26
CA PHE A 129 -8.52 9.72 0.97
C PHE A 129 -9.35 8.49 0.57
N VAL A 130 -9.38 8.17 -0.73
CA VAL A 130 -10.05 6.96 -1.24
C VAL A 130 -9.37 5.70 -0.70
N LEU A 131 -8.05 5.69 -0.59
CA LEU A 131 -7.29 4.56 -0.05
C LEU A 131 -7.49 4.37 1.44
N ILE A 132 -7.56 5.46 2.22
CA ILE A 132 -7.95 5.41 3.63
C ILE A 132 -9.37 4.85 3.77
N LEU A 133 -10.31 5.30 2.93
CA LEU A 133 -11.68 4.80 2.96
C LEU A 133 -11.77 3.32 2.58
N MET A 134 -10.97 2.86 1.60
CA MET A 134 -10.84 1.45 1.25
C MET A 134 -10.18 0.63 2.36
N ALA A 135 -9.19 1.19 3.05
CA ALA A 135 -8.51 0.56 4.17
C ALA A 135 -9.42 0.35 5.39
N ILE A 136 -10.29 1.33 5.67
CA ILE A 136 -11.30 1.28 6.74
C ILE A 136 -12.44 0.31 6.40
N HIS A 137 -12.76 0.14 5.11
CA HIS A 137 -13.60 -0.96 4.64
C HIS A 137 -12.83 -2.29 4.70
N GLY A 138 -12.59 -2.77 5.93
CA GLY A 138 -12.11 -4.12 6.15
C GLY A 138 -13.07 -5.10 5.46
N PRO A 139 -12.55 -6.11 4.73
CA PRO A 139 -13.41 -7.12 4.14
C PRO A 139 -14.26 -7.73 5.25
N ARG A 140 -15.58 -7.54 5.17
CA ARG A 140 -16.53 -8.32 5.95
C ARG A 140 -16.39 -9.75 5.46
N GLU A 141 -15.54 -10.52 6.13
CA GLU A 141 -15.61 -11.96 6.02
C GLU A 141 -16.96 -12.33 6.62
N ASP A 142 -17.91 -12.71 5.74
CA ASP A 142 -19.06 -13.49 6.16
C ASP A 142 -18.49 -14.63 7.01
N GLY A 143 -18.84 -14.60 8.30
CA GLY A 143 -18.42 -15.59 9.27
C GLY A 143 -18.85 -16.95 8.77
N GLY A 144 -17.94 -17.60 8.05
CA GLY A 144 -18.13 -18.93 7.51
C GLY A 144 -18.21 -19.89 8.68
N LYS A 145 -19.43 -20.05 9.22
CA LYS A 145 -19.85 -21.27 9.88
C LYS A 145 -19.65 -22.40 8.87
N ARG A 146 -18.54 -23.11 9.00
CA ARG A 146 -18.41 -24.52 8.64
C ARG A 146 -17.53 -25.18 9.67
#